data_AF-A0A0B5FN53-F1
#
_entry.id   AF-A0A0B5FN53-F1
#
_cell.length_a   1.000
_cell.length_b   1.000
_cell.length_c   1.000
_cell.angle_alpha   90.00
_cell.angle_beta   90.00
_cell.angle_gamma   90.00
#
_symmetry.space_group_name_H-M   'P 1'
#
loop_
_entity.id
_entity.type
_entity.pdbx_description
1 polymer ?
#
loop_
_entity_poly.entity_id
_entity_poly.type
_entity_poly.pdbx_seq_one_letter_code
_entity_poly.pdbx_strand_id
1 'polypeptide(L)'
;MFTPQFFRFDPALIENGTWASLPLASKAIFYPLAAHADRKGRAFPSEETIRRLSGYKDLGAVKAGVKGFRKAGVVKVHTRQAGPRKTKNYYMLPIPAPDAKAIHLISDLIKHQQFVSLSPIAKALYLPLRHISRYPDFDDLVIAERIELNNDGGYLDNWVSELCEEGRSSYSWRPYNVIEYEGIDFNRSKLAELSGIHRNSISSAIDELCEHGVLWRGEDGALICVCPLYGECMPQEEAG
;
A
#
# COMPACT_ATOMS: atom_id res chain seq x y z
N MET A 1 -13.98 17.45 -2.02
CA MET A 1 -12.93 16.94 -1.11
C MET A 1 -12.86 15.42 -1.28
N PHE A 2 -11.70 14.86 -1.64
CA PHE A 2 -11.53 13.41 -1.81
C PHE A 2 -11.12 12.77 -0.48
N THR A 3 -11.91 11.83 0.03
CA THR A 3 -11.47 10.98 1.14
C THR A 3 -10.61 9.84 0.60
N PRO A 4 -9.32 9.73 1.00
CA PRO A 4 -8.51 8.57 0.71
C PRO A 4 -9.22 7.35 1.28
N GLN A 5 -9.46 6.38 0.41
CA GLN A 5 -9.86 5.05 0.87
C GLN A 5 -8.60 4.30 1.26
N PHE A 6 -8.57 3.79 2.49
CA PHE A 6 -7.52 2.89 2.95
C PHE A 6 -8.04 1.46 2.90
N PHE A 7 -7.22 0.53 2.42
CA PHE A 7 -7.45 -0.88 2.64
C PHE A 7 -6.61 -1.36 3.83
N ARG A 8 -7.27 -2.04 4.78
CA ARG A 8 -6.63 -2.61 5.97
C ARG A 8 -6.20 -4.04 5.68
N PHE A 9 -4.96 -4.38 6.00
CA PHE A 9 -4.49 -5.76 5.91
C PHE A 9 -3.86 -6.24 7.22
N ASP A 10 -3.93 -7.56 7.43
CA ASP A 10 -3.37 -8.25 8.58
C ASP A 10 -1.83 -8.31 8.50
N PRO A 11 -1.10 -7.75 9.50
CA PRO A 11 0.35 -7.83 9.59
C PRO A 11 0.89 -9.25 9.56
N ALA A 12 0.09 -10.24 10.01
CA ALA A 12 0.47 -11.65 9.96
C ALA A 12 0.87 -12.10 8.55
N LEU A 13 0.30 -11.48 7.49
CA LEU A 13 0.67 -11.76 6.09
C LEU A 13 2.16 -11.54 5.81
N ILE A 14 2.78 -10.55 6.45
CA ILE A 14 4.21 -10.25 6.36
C ILE A 14 4.99 -11.07 7.41
N GLU A 15 4.54 -11.02 8.67
CA GLU A 15 5.25 -11.60 9.82
C GLU A 15 5.46 -13.12 9.70
N ASN A 16 4.50 -13.85 9.14
CA ASN A 16 4.60 -15.30 8.96
C ASN A 16 5.29 -15.72 7.66
N GLY A 17 5.81 -14.78 6.86
CA GLY A 17 6.48 -15.06 5.59
C GLY A 17 5.55 -15.47 4.44
N THR A 18 4.23 -15.44 4.64
CA THR A 18 3.26 -15.78 3.58
C THR A 18 3.45 -14.86 2.38
N TRP A 19 3.58 -13.55 2.61
CA TRP A 19 3.87 -12.58 1.55
C TRP A 19 5.13 -12.96 0.77
N ALA A 20 6.24 -13.19 1.46
CA ALA A 20 7.51 -13.58 0.85
C ALA A 20 7.38 -14.80 -0.07
N SER A 21 6.61 -15.81 0.37
CA SER A 21 6.40 -17.05 -0.38
C SER A 21 5.54 -16.90 -1.65
N LEU A 22 4.81 -15.79 -1.79
CA LEU A 22 3.94 -15.58 -2.95
C LEU A 22 4.76 -15.37 -4.23
N PRO A 23 4.28 -15.86 -5.39
CA PRO A 23 4.84 -15.49 -6.67
C PRO A 23 4.84 -13.96 -6.87
N LEU A 24 5.84 -13.42 -7.55
CA LEU A 24 5.89 -11.98 -7.88
C LEU A 24 4.61 -11.49 -8.57
N ALA A 25 4.02 -12.31 -9.43
CA ALA A 25 2.75 -12.01 -10.07
C ALA A 25 1.60 -11.79 -9.07
N SER A 26 1.54 -12.56 -7.98
CA SER A 26 0.55 -12.37 -6.93
C SER A 26 0.79 -11.04 -6.21
N LYS A 27 2.03 -10.77 -5.81
CA LYS A 27 2.42 -9.52 -5.12
C LYS A 27 2.06 -8.28 -5.95
N ALA A 28 2.34 -8.31 -7.26
CA ALA A 28 2.07 -7.21 -8.17
C ALA A 28 0.57 -6.91 -8.37
N ILE A 29 -0.29 -7.92 -8.35
CA ILE A 29 -1.75 -7.71 -8.49
C ILE A 29 -2.46 -7.47 -7.15
N PHE A 30 -1.77 -7.59 -6.02
CA PHE A 30 -2.34 -7.41 -4.68
C PHE A 30 -2.96 -6.02 -4.52
N TYR A 31 -2.23 -4.97 -4.89
CA TYR A 31 -2.65 -3.59 -4.69
C TYR A 31 -3.85 -3.20 -5.56
N PRO A 32 -3.89 -3.53 -6.87
CA PRO A 32 -5.11 -3.37 -7.66
C PRO A 32 -6.32 -4.06 -7.04
N LEU A 33 -6.16 -5.26 -6.48
CA LEU A 33 -7.25 -5.98 -5.81
C LEU A 33 -7.69 -5.26 -4.52
N ALA A 34 -6.74 -4.90 -3.66
CA ALA A 34 -6.98 -4.21 -2.40
C ALA A 34 -7.66 -2.84 -2.59
N ALA A 35 -7.24 -2.08 -3.61
CA ALA A 35 -7.85 -0.79 -3.94
C ALA A 35 -9.31 -0.88 -4.42
N HIS A 36 -9.78 -2.08 -4.79
CA HIS A 36 -11.17 -2.34 -5.19
C HIS A 36 -11.97 -3.08 -4.11
N ALA A 37 -11.37 -3.36 -2.96
CA ALA A 37 -12.02 -4.09 -1.89
C ALA A 37 -12.93 -3.16 -1.08
N ASP A 38 -14.15 -3.62 -0.78
CA ASP A 38 -15.06 -2.93 0.12
C ASP A 38 -14.69 -3.17 1.61
N ARG A 39 -15.47 -2.57 2.52
CA ARG A 39 -15.31 -2.75 3.99
C ARG A 39 -15.46 -4.21 4.45
N LYS A 40 -15.95 -5.12 3.61
CA LYS A 40 -16.09 -6.57 3.87
C LYS A 40 -15.05 -7.40 3.12
N GLY A 41 -14.11 -6.76 2.41
CA GLY A 41 -12.99 -7.39 1.74
C GLY A 41 -13.34 -7.90 0.37
N ARG A 42 -14.56 -7.60 -0.12
CA ARG A 42 -15.04 -8.04 -1.42
C ARG A 42 -14.55 -7.07 -2.48
N ALA A 43 -13.80 -7.59 -3.44
CA ALA A 43 -13.33 -6.84 -4.60
C ALA A 43 -13.97 -7.38 -5.89
N PHE A 44 -14.46 -6.48 -6.74
CA PHE A 44 -15.10 -6.81 -8.03
C PHE A 44 -14.35 -6.34 -9.29
N PRO A 45 -13.01 -6.16 -9.32
CA PRO A 45 -12.33 -5.79 -10.56
C PRO A 45 -12.33 -6.97 -11.54
N SER A 46 -12.45 -6.68 -12.84
CA SER A 46 -12.23 -7.70 -13.87
C SER A 46 -10.74 -8.07 -13.96
N GLU A 47 -10.42 -9.26 -14.52
CA GLU A 47 -9.01 -9.62 -14.77
C GLU A 47 -8.30 -8.58 -15.65
N GLU A 48 -9.02 -7.98 -16.60
CA GLU A 48 -8.51 -6.91 -17.45
C GLU A 48 -8.26 -5.61 -16.67
N THR A 49 -9.14 -5.28 -15.74
CA THR A 49 -8.94 -4.15 -14.80
C THR A 49 -7.69 -4.36 -13.97
N ILE A 50 -7.51 -5.58 -13.42
CA ILE A 50 -6.33 -5.95 -12.64
C ILE A 50 -5.08 -5.86 -13.51
N ARG A 51 -5.12 -6.39 -14.74
CA ARG A 51 -4.00 -6.33 -15.69
C ARG A 51 -3.54 -4.90 -15.92
N ARG A 52 -4.47 -4.02 -16.29
CA ARG A 52 -4.20 -2.60 -16.55
C ARG A 52 -3.58 -1.91 -15.33
N LEU A 53 -4.16 -2.11 -14.15
CA LEU A 53 -3.71 -1.44 -12.92
C LEU A 53 -2.44 -2.04 -12.31
N SER A 54 -2.11 -3.30 -12.64
CA SER A 54 -0.85 -3.93 -12.26
C SER A 54 0.28 -3.66 -13.26
N GLY A 55 0.02 -2.97 -14.37
CA GLY A 55 1.02 -2.70 -15.41
C GLY A 55 1.43 -3.93 -16.24
N TYR A 56 0.72 -5.06 -16.10
CA TYR A 56 1.02 -6.25 -16.91
C TYR A 56 0.56 -6.06 -18.35
N LYS A 57 1.37 -6.55 -19.29
CA LYS A 57 0.98 -6.56 -20.72
C LYS A 57 0.02 -7.69 -21.04
N ASP A 58 0.19 -8.85 -20.40
CA ASP A 58 -0.59 -10.05 -20.65
C ASP A 58 -1.53 -10.43 -19.48
N LEU A 59 -2.64 -11.10 -19.83
CA LEU A 59 -3.57 -11.66 -18.84
C LEU A 59 -3.02 -12.92 -18.15
N GLY A 60 -2.00 -13.56 -18.71
CA GLY A 60 -1.39 -14.76 -18.15
C GLY A 60 -0.79 -14.51 -16.77
N ALA A 61 -0.06 -13.40 -16.62
CA ALA A 61 0.51 -12.95 -15.35
C ALA A 61 -0.57 -12.72 -14.28
N VAL A 62 -1.69 -12.09 -14.65
CA VAL A 62 -2.83 -11.90 -13.72
C VAL A 62 -3.41 -13.23 -13.27
N LYS A 63 -3.67 -14.15 -14.20
CA LYS A 63 -4.19 -15.49 -13.88
C LYS A 63 -3.21 -16.28 -13.00
N ALA A 64 -1.92 -16.18 -13.27
CA ALA A 64 -0.87 -16.78 -12.44
C ALA A 64 -0.87 -16.18 -11.03
N GLY A 65 -0.99 -14.86 -10.92
CA GLY A 65 -1.07 -14.16 -9.64
C GLY A 65 -2.30 -14.57 -8.82
N VAL A 66 -3.48 -14.64 -9.45
CA VAL A 66 -4.73 -15.12 -8.82
C VAL A 66 -4.59 -16.57 -8.37
N LYS A 67 -4.01 -17.44 -9.21
CA LYS A 67 -3.73 -18.85 -8.87
C LYS A 67 -2.78 -18.95 -7.67
N GLY A 68 -1.75 -18.10 -7.62
CA GLY A 68 -0.80 -18.02 -6.50
C GLY A 68 -1.49 -17.67 -5.19
N PHE A 69 -2.34 -16.63 -5.18
CA PHE A 69 -3.12 -16.29 -3.98
C PHE A 69 -4.06 -17.39 -3.54
N ARG A 70 -4.75 -18.03 -4.49
CA ARG A 70 -5.65 -19.14 -4.18
C ARG A 70 -4.89 -20.32 -3.56
N LYS A 71 -3.70 -20.66 -4.08
CA LYS A 71 -2.86 -21.72 -3.54
C LYS A 71 -2.36 -21.39 -2.13
N ALA A 72 -2.02 -20.14 -1.87
CA ALA A 72 -1.56 -19.67 -0.56
C ALA A 72 -2.69 -19.44 0.46
N GLY A 73 -3.96 -19.52 0.04
CA GLY A 73 -5.11 -19.27 0.92
C GLY A 73 -5.31 -17.79 1.30
N VAL A 74 -4.55 -16.86 0.70
CA VAL A 74 -4.61 -15.42 1.02
C VAL A 74 -5.86 -14.77 0.45
N VAL A 75 -6.22 -15.08 -0.80
CA VAL A 75 -7.41 -14.51 -1.45
C VAL A 75 -8.33 -15.64 -1.90
N LYS A 76 -9.60 -15.58 -1.48
CA LYS A 76 -10.63 -16.50 -1.95
C LYS A 76 -11.21 -15.96 -3.27
N VAL A 77 -11.27 -16.81 -4.28
CA VAL A 77 -11.84 -16.47 -5.59
C VAL A 77 -13.20 -17.14 -5.70
N HIS A 78 -14.24 -16.34 -5.90
CA HIS A 78 -15.58 -16.82 -6.12
C HIS A 78 -16.03 -16.48 -7.53
N THR A 79 -16.77 -17.39 -8.15
CA THR A 79 -17.36 -17.18 -9.46
C THR A 79 -18.86 -17.05 -9.30
N ARG A 80 -19.43 -15.94 -9.79
CA ARG A 80 -20.88 -15.73 -9.85
C ARG A 80 -21.36 -15.80 -11.29
N GLN A 81 -22.54 -16.38 -11.48
CA GLN A 81 -23.25 -16.30 -12.76
C GLN A 81 -23.79 -14.88 -12.94
N ALA A 82 -23.40 -14.24 -14.04
CA ALA A 82 -23.81 -12.88 -14.41
C ALA A 82 -24.74 -12.88 -15.64
N GLY A 83 -25.11 -14.06 -16.13
CA GLY A 83 -26.03 -14.27 -17.26
C GLY A 83 -25.97 -15.72 -17.76
N PRO A 84 -26.74 -16.06 -18.81
CA PRO A 84 -26.85 -17.45 -19.30
C PRO A 84 -25.52 -18.09 -19.71
N ARG A 85 -24.53 -17.29 -20.11
CA ARG A 85 -23.20 -17.75 -20.55
C ARG A 85 -22.05 -16.86 -20.06
N LYS A 86 -22.30 -16.05 -19.02
CA LYS A 86 -21.31 -15.09 -18.51
C LYS A 86 -21.09 -15.33 -17.03
N THR A 87 -19.86 -15.59 -16.65
CA THR A 87 -19.43 -15.64 -15.25
C THR A 87 -18.57 -14.44 -14.93
N LYS A 88 -18.69 -13.93 -13.71
CA LYS A 88 -17.80 -12.89 -13.18
C LYS A 88 -17.14 -13.40 -11.92
N ASN A 89 -15.85 -13.18 -11.79
CA ASN A 89 -15.16 -13.44 -10.53
C ASN A 89 -15.36 -12.27 -9.58
N TYR A 90 -15.41 -12.56 -8.29
CA TYR A 90 -15.15 -11.60 -7.24
C TYR A 90 -14.16 -12.22 -6.26
N TYR A 91 -13.40 -11.37 -5.60
CA TYR A 91 -12.30 -11.77 -4.73
C TYR A 91 -12.67 -11.40 -3.30
N MET A 92 -12.31 -12.24 -2.34
CA MET A 92 -12.36 -11.89 -0.93
C MET A 92 -10.95 -11.85 -0.36
N LEU A 93 -10.54 -10.64 0.03
CA LEU A 93 -9.31 -10.37 0.73
C LEU A 93 -9.52 -10.55 2.25
N PRO A 94 -8.48 -10.91 3.00
CA PRO A 94 -8.56 -11.00 4.45
C PRO A 94 -8.63 -9.57 5.01
N ILE A 95 -9.61 -9.32 5.88
CA ILE A 95 -9.66 -8.08 6.65
C ILE A 95 -9.29 -8.42 8.09
N PRO A 96 -8.38 -7.65 8.72
CA PRO A 96 -8.11 -7.78 10.15
C PRO A 96 -9.37 -7.50 10.99
N ALA A 97 -9.43 -8.03 12.21
CA ALA A 97 -10.51 -7.66 13.12
C ALA A 97 -10.53 -6.12 13.33
N PRO A 98 -11.70 -5.51 13.64
CA PRO A 98 -11.80 -4.06 13.75
C PRO A 98 -10.78 -3.42 14.70
N ASP A 99 -10.48 -4.10 15.80
CA ASP A 99 -9.53 -3.77 16.87
C ASP A 99 -8.12 -4.36 16.65
N ALA A 100 -7.95 -5.21 15.63
CA ALA A 100 -6.65 -5.78 15.34
C ALA A 100 -5.74 -4.76 14.66
N LYS A 101 -4.45 -4.88 15.01
CA LYS A 101 -3.34 -4.25 14.32
C LYS A 101 -3.49 -4.46 12.82
N ALA A 102 -3.47 -3.38 12.05
CA ALA A 102 -3.60 -3.41 10.60
C ALA A 102 -2.52 -2.54 9.97
N ILE A 103 -2.12 -2.90 8.76
CA ILE A 103 -1.32 -1.99 7.94
C ILE A 103 -2.24 -1.38 6.89
N HIS A 104 -2.03 -0.09 6.63
CA HIS A 104 -2.92 0.71 5.81
C HIS A 104 -2.33 0.95 4.43
N LEU A 105 -3.08 0.51 3.41
CA LEU A 105 -2.78 0.75 2.00
C LEU A 105 -3.53 1.95 1.47
N ILE A 106 -2.78 2.90 0.93
CA ILE A 106 -3.31 4.13 0.32
C ILE A 106 -3.82 3.78 -1.07
N SER A 107 -5.15 3.77 -1.26
CA SER A 107 -5.76 3.44 -2.56
C SER A 107 -5.37 4.43 -3.67
N ASP A 108 -5.02 5.67 -3.31
CA ASP A 108 -4.74 6.74 -4.27
C ASP A 108 -3.47 6.48 -5.10
N LEU A 109 -2.50 5.71 -4.57
CA LEU A 109 -1.33 5.25 -5.34
C LEU A 109 -1.73 4.49 -6.62
N ILE A 110 -2.85 3.77 -6.56
CA ILE A 110 -3.41 3.05 -7.72
C ILE A 110 -4.18 4.01 -8.62
N LYS A 111 -4.93 4.97 -8.05
CA LYS A 111 -5.74 5.94 -8.82
C LYS A 111 -4.86 6.88 -9.65
N HIS A 112 -3.73 7.32 -9.11
CA HIS A 112 -2.78 8.18 -9.80
C HIS A 112 -1.83 7.43 -10.76
N GLN A 113 -2.04 6.12 -10.97
CA GLN A 113 -1.23 5.28 -11.84
C GLN A 113 0.28 5.22 -11.50
N GLN A 114 0.74 5.83 -10.41
CA GLN A 114 2.13 5.72 -9.93
C GLN A 114 2.50 4.26 -9.68
N PHE A 115 1.56 3.47 -9.16
CA PHE A 115 1.79 2.06 -8.94
C PHE A 115 1.83 1.24 -10.24
N VAL A 116 1.23 1.72 -11.34
CA VAL A 116 1.17 0.98 -12.61
C VAL A 116 2.56 0.84 -13.20
N SER A 117 3.35 1.92 -13.17
CA SER A 117 4.69 2.01 -13.77
C SER A 117 5.77 1.22 -13.03
N LEU A 118 5.57 0.92 -11.74
CA LEU A 118 6.53 0.15 -10.95
C LEU A 118 6.77 -1.26 -11.50
N SER A 119 7.99 -1.75 -11.37
CA SER A 119 8.35 -3.14 -11.64
C SER A 119 7.69 -4.08 -10.63
N PRO A 120 7.51 -5.37 -10.98
CA PRO A 120 7.01 -6.36 -10.04
C PRO A 120 7.84 -6.48 -8.75
N ILE A 121 9.14 -6.14 -8.80
CA ILE A 121 10.03 -6.19 -7.63
C ILE A 121 9.76 -5.00 -6.70
N ALA A 122 9.67 -3.78 -7.23
CA ALA A 122 9.27 -2.60 -6.44
C ALA A 122 7.89 -2.79 -5.79
N LYS A 123 6.92 -3.32 -6.56
CA LYS A 123 5.59 -3.67 -6.04
C LYS A 123 5.65 -4.70 -4.90
N ALA A 124 6.53 -5.69 -5.00
CA ALA A 124 6.71 -6.71 -3.97
C ALA A 124 7.35 -6.16 -2.68
N LEU A 125 8.20 -5.15 -2.80
CA LEU A 125 8.92 -4.52 -1.70
C LEU A 125 8.06 -3.52 -0.90
N TYR A 126 7.09 -2.88 -1.56
CA TYR A 126 6.32 -1.81 -0.94
C TYR A 126 5.54 -2.25 0.33
N LEU A 127 4.99 -3.47 0.37
CA LEU A 127 4.19 -3.93 1.51
C LEU A 127 5.05 -4.18 2.76
N PRO A 128 6.19 -4.89 2.65
CA PRO A 128 7.17 -4.97 3.72
C PRO A 128 7.66 -3.61 4.20
N LEU A 129 7.95 -2.67 3.29
CA LEU A 129 8.36 -1.32 3.68
C LEU A 129 7.29 -0.67 4.57
N ARG A 130 6.02 -0.67 4.13
CA ARG A 130 4.89 -0.14 4.91
C ARG A 130 4.72 -0.83 6.27
N HIS A 131 5.02 -2.13 6.34
CA HIS A 131 4.95 -2.89 7.58
C HIS A 131 6.04 -2.48 8.58
N ILE A 132 7.31 -2.42 8.15
CA ILE A 132 8.44 -2.12 9.04
C ILE A 132 8.42 -0.68 9.52
N SER A 133 7.88 0.22 8.71
CA SER A 133 7.85 1.65 8.99
C SER A 133 6.66 2.06 9.85
N ARG A 134 5.79 1.11 10.24
CA ARG A 134 4.56 1.38 10.97
C ARG A 134 4.86 1.88 12.38
N TYR A 135 4.20 2.98 12.76
CA TYR A 135 4.06 3.42 14.16
C TYR A 135 2.64 3.09 14.66
N PRO A 136 2.45 2.03 15.46
CA PRO A 136 1.14 1.53 15.85
C PRO A 136 0.23 2.59 16.47
N ASP A 137 0.80 3.45 17.32
CA ASP A 137 0.03 4.46 18.06
C ASP A 137 -0.45 5.60 17.17
N PHE A 138 0.23 5.89 16.06
CA PHE A 138 -0.11 7.01 15.16
C PHE A 138 -1.07 6.61 14.04
N ASP A 139 -0.84 5.45 13.42
CA ASP A 139 -1.70 4.92 12.36
C ASP A 139 -3.14 4.72 12.86
N ASP A 140 -3.30 4.25 14.10
CA ASP A 140 -4.62 3.95 14.66
C ASP A 140 -5.36 5.24 15.10
N LEU A 141 -4.64 6.28 15.57
CA LEU A 141 -5.22 7.59 15.95
C LEU A 141 -5.73 8.39 14.73
N VAL A 142 -4.88 8.54 13.71
CA VAL A 142 -5.22 9.27 12.48
C VAL A 142 -6.42 8.66 11.76
N ILE A 143 -6.59 7.34 11.89
CA ILE A 143 -7.68 6.60 11.24
C ILE A 143 -8.94 6.62 12.09
N ALA A 144 -8.85 6.48 13.42
CA ALA A 144 -9.99 6.60 14.33
C ALA A 144 -10.69 7.96 14.17
N GLU A 145 -9.93 9.04 14.18
CA GLU A 145 -10.44 10.40 14.09
C GLU A 145 -11.05 10.71 12.71
N ARG A 146 -10.49 10.12 11.64
CA ARG A 146 -11.05 10.25 10.29
C ARG A 146 -12.32 9.44 10.07
N ILE A 147 -12.50 8.33 10.80
CA ILE A 147 -13.74 7.54 10.78
C ILE A 147 -14.86 8.30 11.48
N GLU A 148 -14.56 8.99 12.59
CA GLU A 148 -15.52 9.83 13.32
C GLU A 148 -15.96 11.05 12.50
N LEU A 149 -15.03 11.80 11.91
CA LEU A 149 -15.33 12.99 11.09
C LEU A 149 -16.20 12.69 9.83
N ASN A 150 -16.04 11.51 9.24
CA ASN A 150 -16.84 11.10 8.08
C ASN A 150 -18.29 10.70 8.42
N ASN A 151 -18.58 10.43 9.69
CA ASN A 151 -19.95 10.15 10.13
C ASN A 151 -20.74 11.44 10.41
N ASP A 152 -20.07 12.55 10.71
CA ASP A 152 -20.71 13.79 11.17
C ASP A 152 -20.76 14.92 10.12
N GLY A 153 -20.19 14.73 8.93
CA GLY A 153 -20.26 15.70 7.83
C GLY A 153 -19.50 17.02 8.07
N GLY A 154 -18.59 17.05 9.06
CA GLY A 154 -17.82 18.23 9.46
C GLY A 154 -16.61 18.51 8.55
N TYR A 155 -16.37 19.80 8.28
CA TYR A 155 -15.28 20.33 7.47
C TYR A 155 -13.89 20.09 8.11
N LEU A 156 -12.93 19.65 7.29
CA LEU A 156 -11.54 19.29 7.66
C LEU A 156 -10.59 20.48 7.90
N ASP A 157 -10.98 21.71 7.57
CA ASP A 157 -10.02 22.82 7.38
C ASP A 157 -9.46 23.42 8.68
N ASN A 158 -10.17 23.30 9.81
CA ASN A 158 -9.75 23.95 11.05
C ASN A 158 -8.75 23.10 11.86
N TRP A 159 -8.83 21.76 11.80
CA TRP A 159 -8.04 20.89 12.67
C TRP A 159 -6.70 20.46 12.09
N VAL A 160 -6.60 20.33 10.77
CA VAL A 160 -5.29 20.21 10.10
C VAL A 160 -4.46 21.45 10.41
N SER A 161 -5.08 22.63 10.47
CA SER A 161 -4.42 23.87 10.85
C SER A 161 -3.99 23.88 12.33
N GLU A 162 -4.81 23.38 13.27
CA GLU A 162 -4.48 23.30 14.71
C GLU A 162 -3.37 22.28 15.03
N LEU A 163 -3.42 21.06 14.47
CA LEU A 163 -2.33 20.07 14.57
C LEU A 163 -1.05 20.56 13.85
N CYS A 164 -1.20 21.32 12.77
CA CYS A 164 -0.09 21.99 12.10
C CYS A 164 0.38 23.26 12.83
N GLU A 165 -0.36 23.81 13.81
CA GLU A 165 0.02 25.02 14.55
C GLU A 165 0.68 24.70 15.88
N GLU A 166 0.16 23.73 16.65
CA GLU A 166 0.80 23.28 17.90
C GLU A 166 1.89 22.22 17.65
N GLY A 167 1.82 21.48 16.54
CA GLY A 167 2.77 20.43 16.15
C GLY A 167 3.85 20.86 15.15
N ARG A 168 3.97 22.18 14.87
CA ARG A 168 4.76 22.75 13.77
C ARG A 168 6.28 22.53 13.89
N SER A 169 6.80 22.16 15.06
CA SER A 169 8.25 21.90 15.22
C SER A 169 8.66 20.44 15.33
N SER A 170 7.73 19.48 15.50
CA SER A 170 8.10 18.07 15.74
C SER A 170 7.24 17.03 15.01
N TYR A 171 6.02 17.38 14.56
CA TYR A 171 5.04 16.38 14.16
C TYR A 171 4.34 16.64 12.81
N SER A 172 4.30 17.87 12.29
CA SER A 172 3.88 18.13 10.90
C SER A 172 4.86 17.58 9.86
N TRP A 173 6.10 17.30 10.28
CA TRP A 173 7.20 16.75 9.47
C TRP A 173 7.46 15.27 9.70
N ARG A 174 6.59 14.55 10.40
CA ARG A 174 6.60 13.09 10.37
C ARG A 174 5.47 12.62 9.46
N PRO A 175 5.53 12.87 8.13
CA PRO A 175 4.68 12.13 7.23
C PRO A 175 5.09 10.68 7.44
N TYR A 176 4.15 9.91 7.95
CA TYR A 176 4.12 8.48 8.16
C TYR A 176 5.33 7.73 7.57
N ASN A 177 5.89 6.82 8.38
CA ASN A 177 6.80 5.79 7.93
C ASN A 177 8.24 6.25 7.62
N VAL A 178 8.89 6.97 8.55
CA VAL A 178 10.34 7.18 8.51
C VAL A 178 11.04 5.84 8.80
N ILE A 179 11.80 5.34 7.83
CA ILE A 179 12.82 4.33 8.06
C ILE A 179 14.08 5.11 8.44
N GLU A 180 14.29 5.32 9.75
CA GLU A 180 15.41 6.11 10.26
C GLU A 180 16.75 5.51 9.78
N TYR A 181 17.63 6.39 9.27
CA TYR A 181 18.79 6.01 8.47
C TYR A 181 19.92 5.34 9.26
N GLU A 182 19.91 5.45 10.59
CA GLU A 182 20.97 4.87 11.45
C GLU A 182 21.03 3.33 11.45
N GLY A 183 20.28 2.70 10.53
CA GLY A 183 20.62 1.38 10.01
C GLY A 183 20.07 1.07 8.62
N ILE A 184 20.28 1.83 7.54
CA ILE A 184 19.85 1.35 6.19
C ILE A 184 20.68 0.16 5.65
N ASP A 185 21.88 -0.09 6.17
CA ASP A 185 22.52 -1.41 6.04
C ASP A 185 21.81 -2.49 6.88
N PHE A 186 21.11 -2.06 7.93
CA PHE A 186 20.14 -2.79 8.76
C PHE A 186 18.75 -2.70 8.08
N ASN A 187 18.51 -3.29 6.91
CA ASN A 187 18.55 -4.74 6.83
C ASN A 187 18.05 -5.13 5.42
N ARG A 188 18.84 -4.86 4.37
CA ARG A 188 18.50 -5.33 3.00
C ARG A 188 18.20 -6.82 2.98
N SER A 189 18.85 -7.58 3.86
CA SER A 189 18.60 -9.01 4.07
C SER A 189 17.19 -9.28 4.61
N LYS A 190 16.72 -8.53 5.62
CA LYS A 190 15.36 -8.65 6.15
C LYS A 190 14.32 -8.15 5.18
N LEU A 191 14.57 -7.05 4.46
CA LEU A 191 13.66 -6.62 3.40
C LEU A 191 13.57 -7.69 2.31
N ALA A 192 14.68 -8.29 1.90
CA ALA A 192 14.71 -9.40 0.97
C ALA A 192 13.94 -10.62 1.51
N GLU A 193 14.12 -10.97 2.79
CA GLU A 193 13.40 -12.04 3.48
C GLU A 193 11.90 -11.78 3.50
N LEU A 194 11.46 -10.61 3.98
CA LEU A 194 10.05 -10.24 4.11
C LEU A 194 9.35 -10.10 2.76
N SER A 195 10.05 -9.57 1.75
CA SER A 195 9.51 -9.39 0.40
C SER A 195 9.62 -10.64 -0.47
N GLY A 196 10.47 -11.61 -0.10
CA GLY A 196 10.80 -12.77 -0.93
C GLY A 196 11.38 -12.38 -2.29
N ILE A 197 12.24 -11.37 -2.33
CA ILE A 197 13.01 -10.95 -3.52
C ILE A 197 14.50 -11.07 -3.25
N HIS A 198 15.31 -11.05 -4.30
CA HIS A 198 16.76 -11.15 -4.14
C HIS A 198 17.34 -9.89 -3.47
N ARG A 199 18.27 -10.05 -2.53
CA ARG A 199 18.90 -8.93 -1.78
C ARG A 199 19.47 -7.85 -2.69
N ASN A 200 20.11 -8.24 -3.80
CA ASN A 200 20.72 -7.28 -4.73
C ASN A 200 19.69 -6.44 -5.51
N SER A 201 18.41 -6.83 -5.51
CA SER A 201 17.35 -6.09 -6.18
C SER A 201 16.68 -5.05 -5.27
N ILE A 202 17.06 -4.98 -4.00
CA ILE A 202 16.43 -4.06 -3.02
C ILE A 202 16.73 -2.60 -3.36
N SER A 203 18.00 -2.25 -3.62
CA SER A 203 18.38 -0.86 -3.92
C SER A 203 17.65 -0.33 -5.16
N SER A 204 17.70 -1.07 -6.26
CA SER A 204 17.00 -0.68 -7.50
C SER A 204 15.49 -0.56 -7.30
N ALA A 205 14.88 -1.42 -6.47
CA ALA A 205 13.46 -1.36 -6.17
C ALA A 205 13.10 -0.13 -5.30
N ILE A 206 13.97 0.28 -4.38
CA ILE A 206 13.81 1.51 -3.61
C ILE A 206 13.97 2.73 -4.51
N ASP A 207 15.01 2.76 -5.35
CA ASP A 207 15.23 3.86 -6.30
C ASP A 207 14.01 4.06 -7.19
N GLU A 208 13.46 2.97 -7.74
CA GLU A 208 12.24 3.01 -8.56
C GLU A 208 11.02 3.52 -7.77
N LEU A 209 10.85 3.12 -6.51
CA LEU A 209 9.78 3.65 -5.66
C LEU A 209 9.95 5.15 -5.39
N CYS A 210 11.19 5.64 -5.27
CA CYS A 210 11.49 7.06 -5.12
C CYS A 210 11.19 7.84 -6.40
N GLU A 211 11.66 7.36 -7.55
CA GLU A 211 11.47 7.97 -8.88
C GLU A 211 9.98 8.15 -9.22
N HIS A 212 9.12 7.22 -8.76
CA HIS A 212 7.68 7.28 -8.98
C HIS A 212 6.90 8.02 -7.88
N GLY A 213 7.60 8.65 -6.92
CA GLY A 213 6.99 9.43 -5.83
C GLY A 213 6.16 8.58 -4.86
N VAL A 214 6.47 7.29 -4.75
CA VAL A 214 5.86 6.39 -3.75
C VAL A 214 6.63 6.45 -2.43
N LEU A 215 7.95 6.64 -2.54
CA LEU A 215 8.84 6.95 -1.42
C LEU A 215 9.50 8.31 -1.64
N TRP A 216 9.90 8.95 -0.56
CA TRP A 216 10.82 10.08 -0.56
C TRP A 216 12.09 9.66 0.15
N ARG A 217 13.23 10.17 -0.32
CA ARG A 217 14.54 9.93 0.26
C ARG A 217 15.07 11.25 0.79
N GLY A 218 15.26 11.34 2.10
CA GLY A 218 15.84 12.53 2.73
C GLY A 218 17.33 12.70 2.46
N GLU A 219 17.85 13.88 2.79
CA GLU A 219 19.28 14.18 2.69
C GLU A 219 20.13 13.30 3.62
N ASP A 220 19.58 12.94 4.78
CA ASP A 220 20.13 11.96 5.71
C ASP A 220 20.00 10.52 5.19
N GLY A 221 19.35 10.33 4.04
CA GLY A 221 19.07 9.07 3.39
C GLY A 221 17.84 8.33 3.91
N ALA A 222 17.14 8.86 4.92
CA ALA A 222 15.93 8.25 5.47
C ALA A 222 14.88 8.07 4.37
N LEU A 223 14.15 6.94 4.41
CA LEU A 223 13.08 6.67 3.46
C LEU A 223 11.74 6.94 4.12
N ILE A 224 10.88 7.69 3.43
CA ILE A 224 9.55 8.06 3.90
C ILE A 224 8.51 7.59 2.89
N CYS A 225 7.44 6.93 3.34
CA CYS A 225 6.35 6.55 2.43
C CYS A 225 5.45 7.76 2.15
N VAL A 226 5.37 8.17 0.88
CA VAL A 226 4.62 9.36 0.49
C VAL A 226 3.13 9.03 0.36
N CYS A 227 2.29 9.87 0.97
CA CYS A 227 0.86 9.90 0.70
C CYS A 227 0.60 10.96 -0.40
N PRO A 228 0.11 10.58 -1.59
CA PRO A 228 -0.06 11.50 -2.72
C PRO A 228 -0.96 12.71 -2.43
N LEU A 229 -1.84 12.61 -1.42
CA LEU A 229 -2.75 13.70 -1.04
C LEU A 229 -2.06 14.94 -0.48
N TYR A 230 -0.78 14.83 -0.10
CA TYR A 230 0.01 15.92 0.47
C TYR A 230 1.13 16.36 -0.47
N GLY A 231 1.04 16.06 -1.78
CA GLY A 231 2.02 16.50 -2.77
C GLY A 231 2.23 18.02 -2.81
N GLU A 232 1.27 18.80 -2.32
CA GLU A 232 1.38 20.26 -2.16
C GLU A 232 2.07 20.70 -0.84
N CYS A 233 2.26 19.78 0.12
CA CYS A 233 2.88 20.05 1.42
C CYS A 233 4.32 19.52 1.54
N MET A 234 4.86 18.88 0.51
CA MET A 234 6.29 18.59 0.45
C MET A 234 7.04 19.93 0.35
N PRO A 235 8.16 20.13 1.07
CA PRO A 235 8.98 21.30 0.89
C PRO A 235 9.34 21.37 -0.60
N GLN A 236 8.82 22.38 -1.30
CA GLN A 236 9.33 22.69 -2.61
C GLN A 236 10.78 23.07 -2.37
N GLU A 237 11.71 22.24 -2.85
CA GLU A 237 13.08 22.68 -3.03
C GLU A 237 12.96 24.02 -3.78
N GLU A 238 13.35 25.11 -3.13
CA GLU A 238 13.62 26.35 -3.83
C GLU A 238 14.73 25.99 -4.81
N ALA A 239 14.33 25.68 -6.05
CA ALA A 239 15.22 25.30 -7.12
C ALA A 239 16.14 26.50 -7.39
N GLY A 240 17.31 26.48 -6.75
CA GLY A 240 18.46 27.34 -7.03
C GLY A 240 19.20 26.90 -8.28
#